data_AF-A0A914V2D5-F1
#
_entry.id   AF-A0A914V2D5-F1
#
_cell.length_a   1.000
_cell.length_b   1.000
_cell.length_c   1.000
_cell.angle_alpha   90.00
_cell.angle_beta   90.00
_cell.angle_gamma   90.00
#
_symmetry.space_group_name_H-M   'P 1'
#
loop_
_entity.id
_entity.type
_entity.pdbx_description
1 polymer ?
#
loop_
_entity_poly.entity_id
_entity_poly.type
_entity_poly.pdbx_seq_one_letter_code
_entity_poly.pdbx_strand_id
1 'polypeptide(L)'
;MSSSYPLNLFSCHPEYNALVEQVHVEYFVNDKSFKERLQAYFIENQRSSYRIRLFNVLIKLLSCILYCVRVVYDEGTLPDMIAKTTNYSSNPNRLKIEYLIWVDRAAYLWLCQTVVGIISLVQTILIFYISYKGNILPLLLSMQFILELLTSIPFIVTIFVPPWREVFIPVFLNCWLAKSAFGAMLNDKNRATQKQQSALSQQIYILLAMLLCLLFTSTCGIQHLQRAGNRTLPLHTSLYFVIVTFSTVGYGDIYPDYWMSQLFVILMICIAIGTLPTQ
;
A
#
# COMPACT_ATOMS: atom_id res chain seq x y z
N MET A 1 33.62 14.34 55.83
CA MET A 1 33.22 15.30 56.88
C MET A 1 34.21 16.46 56.85
N SER A 2 33.68 17.69 56.72
CA SER A 2 34.28 19.02 57.00
C SER A 2 35.71 19.29 56.47
N SER A 3 35.88 20.08 55.39
CA SER A 3 35.84 21.57 55.36
C SER A 3 36.76 22.24 56.39
N SER A 4 37.76 22.98 55.89
CA SER A 4 38.00 24.42 56.13
C SER A 4 39.46 24.74 55.80
N TYR A 5 39.73 25.75 54.97
CA TYR A 5 40.36 27.01 55.38
C TYR A 5 40.23 28.08 54.25
N PRO A 6 40.13 29.37 54.62
CA PRO A 6 39.80 30.49 53.73
C PRO A 6 41.07 31.27 53.34
N LEU A 7 40.99 32.16 52.33
CA LEU A 7 41.78 33.40 52.35
C LEU A 7 41.25 34.46 51.38
N ASN A 8 41.33 35.68 51.89
CA ASN A 8 40.67 36.89 51.47
C ASN A 8 41.36 37.63 50.32
N LEU A 9 40.59 38.56 49.74
CA LEU A 9 40.98 39.87 49.22
C LEU A 9 41.81 39.90 47.93
N PHE A 10 41.23 40.48 46.87
CA PHE A 10 41.87 41.64 46.23
C PHE A 10 40.82 42.55 45.56
N SER A 11 40.88 43.80 46.03
CA SER A 11 40.39 45.08 45.53
C SER A 11 39.43 45.17 44.34
N CYS A 12 38.34 45.88 44.62
CA CYS A 12 37.51 46.66 43.71
C CYS A 12 38.37 47.63 42.86
N HIS A 13 38.28 47.54 41.53
CA HIS A 13 38.70 48.59 40.60
C HIS A 13 37.49 48.94 39.71
N PRO A 14 37.00 50.19 39.71
CA PRO A 14 35.73 50.57 39.09
C PRO A 14 35.92 51.03 37.64
N GLU A 15 36.58 50.22 36.80
CA GLU A 15 36.88 50.64 35.42
C GLU A 15 36.91 49.50 34.40
N TYR A 16 36.12 48.45 34.63
CA TYR A 16 35.97 47.34 33.68
C TYR A 16 34.51 46.92 33.48
N ASN A 17 33.59 47.90 33.47
CA ASN A 17 32.15 47.67 33.22
C ASN A 17 31.66 48.33 31.93
N ALA A 18 32.52 48.52 30.93
CA ALA A 18 32.15 49.13 29.64
C ALA A 18 32.28 48.21 28.42
N LEU A 19 32.56 46.91 28.60
CA LEU A 19 32.68 45.95 27.48
C LEU A 19 32.09 44.57 27.79
N VAL A 20 31.06 44.49 28.63
CA VAL A 20 30.12 43.37 28.50
C VAL A 20 29.18 43.76 27.37
N GLU A 21 29.67 43.54 26.15
CA GLU A 21 28.85 43.46 24.95
C GLU A 21 27.67 42.57 25.34
N GLN A 22 26.48 43.17 25.49
CA GLN A 22 25.24 42.43 25.58
C GLN A 22 25.18 41.63 24.27
N VAL A 23 25.64 40.39 24.32
CA VAL A 23 25.38 39.40 23.29
C VAL A 23 23.88 39.20 23.36
N HIS A 24 23.16 40.01 22.57
CA HIS A 24 21.77 39.82 22.28
C HIS A 24 21.73 38.49 21.53
N VAL A 25 21.49 37.40 22.26
CA VAL A 25 21.09 36.13 21.68
C VAL A 25 19.72 36.41 21.10
N GLU A 26 19.69 36.91 19.86
CA GLU A 26 18.51 36.82 19.03
C GLU A 26 18.21 35.33 18.98
N TYR A 27 17.26 34.90 19.81
CA TYR A 27 16.52 33.69 19.54
C TYR A 27 15.91 33.94 18.17
N PHE A 28 16.58 33.47 17.12
CA PHE A 28 15.93 33.21 15.85
C PHE A 28 14.75 32.31 16.21
N VAL A 29 13.57 32.92 16.34
CA VAL A 29 12.30 32.23 16.28
C VAL A 29 12.28 31.71 14.85
N ASN A 30 12.93 30.57 14.64
CA ASN A 30 12.90 29.88 13.38
C ASN A 30 11.46 29.43 13.25
N ASP A 31 10.65 30.25 12.59
CA ASP A 31 9.25 29.99 12.34
C ASP A 31 9.23 28.70 11.53
N LYS A 32 8.98 27.57 12.23
CA LYS A 32 9.12 26.25 11.64
C LYS A 32 8.32 26.23 10.35
N SER A 33 8.97 25.87 9.25
CA SER A 33 8.31 25.75 7.94
C SER A 33 7.13 24.77 8.04
N PHE A 34 6.12 24.90 7.19
CA PHE A 34 4.95 23.98 7.21
C PHE A 34 5.38 22.50 7.17
N LYS A 35 6.43 22.18 6.40
CA LYS A 35 7.05 20.84 6.36
C LYS A 35 7.55 20.41 7.74
N GLU A 36 8.25 21.27 8.46
CA GLU A 36 8.82 20.97 9.77
C GLU A 36 7.72 20.82 10.84
N ARG A 37 6.66 21.63 10.76
CA ARG A 37 5.48 21.47 11.63
C ARG A 37 4.78 20.14 11.39
N LEU A 38 4.62 19.75 10.13
CA LEU A 38 4.01 18.49 9.74
C LEU A 38 4.90 17.29 10.12
N GLN A 39 6.21 17.42 9.96
CA GLN A 39 7.19 16.42 10.36
C GLN A 39 7.24 16.27 11.89
N ALA A 40 7.19 17.36 12.65
CA ALA A 40 7.05 17.33 14.10
C ALA A 40 5.74 16.65 14.51
N TYR A 41 4.62 17.00 13.87
CA TYR A 41 3.34 16.34 14.13
C TYR A 41 3.37 14.83 13.86
N PHE A 42 4.04 14.39 12.80
CA PHE A 42 4.14 12.98 12.42
C PHE A 42 5.15 12.21 13.27
N ILE A 43 6.30 12.80 13.63
CA ILE A 43 7.40 12.10 14.30
C ILE A 43 7.31 12.24 15.82
N GLU A 44 6.97 13.42 16.35
CA GLU A 44 6.96 13.69 17.79
C GLU A 44 5.68 13.18 18.45
N ASN A 45 4.53 13.21 17.75
CA ASN A 45 3.27 12.74 18.31
C ASN A 45 2.93 11.30 17.86
N GLN A 46 3.38 10.33 18.67
CA GLN A 46 3.22 8.91 18.41
C GLN A 46 1.76 8.46 18.20
N ARG A 47 0.80 9.06 18.90
CA ARG A 47 -0.64 8.74 18.72
C ARG A 47 -1.15 9.17 17.35
N SER A 48 -0.71 10.33 16.88
CA SER A 48 -1.09 10.84 15.56
C SER A 48 -0.40 10.07 14.43
N SER A 49 0.90 9.73 14.58
CA SER A 49 1.60 8.83 13.65
C SER A 49 0.85 7.52 13.46
N TYR A 50 0.49 6.86 14.56
CA TYR A 50 -0.22 5.59 14.54
C TYR A 50 -1.56 5.70 13.82
N ARG A 51 -2.35 6.75 14.11
CA ARG A 51 -3.65 6.99 13.46
C ARG A 51 -3.53 7.16 11.95
N ILE A 52 -2.53 7.91 11.48
CA ILE A 52 -2.29 8.11 10.05
C ILE A 52 -1.91 6.78 9.37
N ARG A 53 -1.05 5.98 10.00
CA ARG A 53 -0.67 4.66 9.47
C ARG A 53 -1.84 3.68 9.47
N LEU A 54 -2.64 3.67 10.53
CA LEU A 54 -3.86 2.87 10.59
C LEU A 54 -4.84 3.29 9.48
N PHE A 55 -5.04 4.59 9.29
CA PHE A 55 -5.87 5.11 8.20
C PHE A 55 -5.34 4.67 6.83
N ASN A 56 -4.01 4.63 6.63
CA ASN A 56 -3.41 4.10 5.40
C ASN A 56 -3.74 2.61 5.19
N VAL A 57 -3.62 1.80 6.24
CA VAL A 57 -3.99 0.38 6.14
C VAL A 57 -5.47 0.24 5.81
N LEU A 58 -6.34 1.00 6.46
CA LEU A 58 -7.79 0.94 6.26
C LEU A 58 -8.20 1.36 4.84
N ILE A 59 -7.65 2.45 4.30
CA ILE A 59 -7.99 2.90 2.94
C ILE A 59 -7.55 1.89 1.89
N LYS A 60 -6.41 1.22 2.11
CA LYS A 60 -5.92 0.14 1.25
C LYS A 60 -6.78 -1.10 1.32
N LEU A 61 -7.17 -1.54 2.52
CA LEU A 61 -8.10 -2.67 2.68
C LEU A 61 -9.47 -2.35 2.07
N LEU A 62 -9.97 -1.12 2.23
CA LEU A 62 -11.21 -0.67 1.61
C LEU A 62 -11.16 -0.78 0.09
N SER A 63 -10.04 -0.41 -0.54
CA SER A 63 -9.87 -0.55 -1.98
C SER A 63 -9.93 -2.03 -2.44
N CYS A 64 -9.36 -2.95 -1.66
CA CYS A 64 -9.44 -4.40 -1.91
C CYS A 64 -10.87 -4.93 -1.73
N ILE A 65 -11.59 -4.45 -0.71
CA ILE A 65 -13.00 -4.83 -0.49
C ILE A 65 -13.87 -4.35 -1.66
N LEU A 66 -13.68 -3.10 -2.12
CA LEU A 66 -14.38 -2.58 -3.29
C LEU A 66 -14.06 -3.38 -4.56
N TYR A 67 -12.85 -3.93 -4.69
CA TYR A 67 -12.52 -4.85 -5.76
C TYR A 67 -13.33 -6.16 -5.65
N CYS A 68 -13.40 -6.77 -4.46
CA CYS A 68 -14.21 -7.98 -4.25
C CYS A 68 -15.69 -7.75 -4.56
N VAL A 69 -16.26 -6.64 -4.09
CA VAL A 69 -17.64 -6.25 -4.40
C VAL A 69 -17.82 -6.17 -5.91
N ARG A 70 -16.91 -5.49 -6.62
CA ARG A 70 -16.92 -5.42 -8.08
C ARG A 70 -16.87 -6.80 -8.74
N VAL A 71 -16.08 -7.75 -8.22
CA VAL A 71 -16.02 -9.13 -8.75
C VAL A 71 -17.33 -9.89 -8.53
N VAL A 72 -17.98 -9.71 -7.39
CA VAL A 72 -19.23 -10.41 -7.05
C VAL A 72 -20.40 -9.95 -7.92
N TYR A 73 -20.43 -8.66 -8.27
CA TYR A 73 -21.48 -8.06 -9.11
C TYR A 73 -21.20 -8.14 -10.63
N ASP A 74 -20.13 -8.80 -11.04
CA ASP A 74 -19.71 -8.87 -12.43
C ASP A 74 -20.28 -10.11 -13.10
N GLU A 75 -21.12 -9.90 -14.12
CA GLU A 75 -21.80 -10.97 -14.87
C GLU A 75 -20.87 -11.73 -15.83
N GLY A 76 -19.61 -11.29 -15.99
CA GLY A 76 -18.62 -11.94 -16.86
C GLY A 76 -18.77 -11.59 -18.34
N THR A 77 -19.61 -10.63 -18.67
CA THR A 77 -19.85 -10.13 -20.03
C THR A 77 -18.85 -9.02 -20.40
N LEU A 78 -18.66 -8.81 -21.71
CA LEU A 78 -17.98 -7.59 -22.17
C LEU A 78 -18.92 -6.40 -22.05
N PRO A 79 -18.40 -5.18 -21.86
CA PRO A 79 -19.21 -3.98 -21.97
C PRO A 79 -19.87 -3.85 -23.34
N ASP A 80 -21.11 -3.33 -23.35
CA ASP A 80 -21.95 -3.18 -24.55
C ASP A 80 -21.26 -2.46 -25.71
N MET A 81 -20.42 -1.45 -25.41
CA MET A 81 -19.69 -0.69 -26.41
C MET A 81 -18.68 -1.56 -27.17
N ILE A 82 -17.97 -2.43 -26.45
CA ILE A 82 -16.95 -3.31 -27.02
C ILE A 82 -17.61 -4.48 -27.73
N ALA A 83 -18.62 -5.09 -27.10
CA ALA A 83 -19.38 -6.22 -27.64
C ALA A 83 -20.03 -5.91 -29.00
N LYS A 84 -20.46 -4.66 -29.24
CA LYS A 84 -21.02 -4.23 -30.54
C LYS A 84 -19.94 -4.00 -31.61
N THR A 85 -18.73 -3.64 -31.20
CA THR A 85 -17.62 -3.34 -32.13
C THR A 85 -16.94 -4.63 -32.58
N THR A 86 -16.88 -5.62 -31.70
CA THR A 86 -16.35 -6.94 -32.01
C THR A 86 -17.47 -7.77 -32.60
N ASN A 87 -17.63 -7.70 -33.93
CA ASN A 87 -18.49 -8.63 -34.67
C ASN A 87 -18.14 -10.05 -34.19
N TYR A 88 -19.01 -10.63 -33.36
CA TYR A 88 -18.86 -11.94 -32.73
C TYR A 88 -19.02 -13.06 -33.76
N SER A 89 -18.36 -12.93 -34.90
CA SER A 89 -18.26 -13.94 -35.94
C SER A 89 -17.08 -14.85 -35.57
N SER A 90 -17.41 -15.93 -34.88
CA SER A 90 -16.98 -17.27 -35.27
C SER A 90 -15.49 -17.47 -35.56
N ASN A 91 -14.58 -16.87 -34.78
CA ASN A 91 -13.16 -17.15 -34.91
C ASN A 91 -12.62 -17.73 -33.59
N PRO A 92 -12.54 -19.07 -33.45
CA PRO A 92 -12.15 -19.73 -32.21
C PRO A 92 -10.70 -19.46 -31.79
N ASN A 93 -9.90 -18.84 -32.66
CA ASN A 93 -8.49 -18.52 -32.44
C ASN A 93 -8.24 -17.07 -32.03
N ARG A 94 -9.26 -16.21 -31.89
CA ARG A 94 -9.02 -14.87 -31.33
C ARG A 94 -8.76 -14.98 -29.84
N LEU A 95 -7.58 -14.52 -29.43
CA LEU A 95 -7.21 -14.34 -28.04
C LEU A 95 -8.30 -13.51 -27.35
N LYS A 96 -8.98 -14.10 -26.36
CA LYS A 96 -10.03 -13.48 -25.52
C LYS A 96 -9.47 -12.37 -24.60
N ILE A 97 -8.43 -11.65 -25.03
CA ILE A 97 -7.74 -10.58 -24.29
C ILE A 97 -8.69 -9.42 -23.99
N GLU A 98 -9.73 -9.21 -24.80
CA GLU A 98 -10.74 -8.18 -24.57
C GLU A 98 -11.45 -8.36 -23.22
N TYR A 99 -11.70 -9.60 -22.79
CA TYR A 99 -12.28 -9.92 -21.47
C TYR A 99 -11.33 -9.63 -20.29
N LEU A 100 -10.03 -9.50 -20.56
CA LEU A 100 -9.01 -9.16 -19.58
C LEU A 100 -8.89 -7.64 -19.43
N ILE A 101 -8.90 -6.91 -20.55
CA ILE A 101 -8.73 -5.46 -20.57
C ILE A 101 -10.02 -4.75 -20.18
N TRP A 102 -11.15 -5.20 -20.72
CA TRP A 102 -12.45 -4.56 -20.57
C TRP A 102 -13.30 -5.33 -19.58
N VAL A 103 -13.75 -4.61 -18.55
CA VAL A 103 -14.50 -5.16 -17.44
C VAL A 103 -15.66 -4.24 -17.17
N ASP A 104 -16.88 -4.75 -17.38
CA ASP A 104 -18.08 -4.00 -17.08
C ASP A 104 -18.15 -3.67 -15.57
N ARG A 105 -18.44 -2.40 -15.29
CA ARG A 105 -18.38 -1.83 -13.94
C ARG A 105 -19.45 -0.78 -13.79
N ALA A 106 -20.33 -0.99 -12.81
CA ALA A 106 -21.30 0.01 -12.41
C ALA A 106 -20.64 1.36 -12.08
N ALA A 107 -21.23 2.45 -12.58
CA ALA A 107 -20.70 3.81 -12.42
C ALA A 107 -20.47 4.20 -10.95
N TYR A 108 -21.35 3.75 -10.04
CA TYR A 108 -21.21 3.99 -8.61
C TYR A 108 -19.98 3.31 -8.00
N LEU A 109 -19.68 2.07 -8.42
CA LEU A 109 -18.48 1.36 -7.95
C LEU A 109 -17.20 2.00 -8.50
N TRP A 110 -17.21 2.41 -9.77
CA TRP A 110 -16.12 3.19 -10.36
C TRP A 110 -15.87 4.48 -9.58
N LEU A 111 -16.92 5.24 -9.25
CA LEU A 111 -16.82 6.49 -8.51
C LEU A 111 -16.23 6.25 -7.11
N CYS A 112 -16.75 5.27 -6.37
CA CYS A 112 -16.23 4.90 -5.04
C CYS A 112 -14.75 4.52 -5.09
N GLN A 113 -14.34 3.68 -6.05
CA GLN A 113 -12.93 3.28 -6.21
C GLN A 113 -12.04 4.47 -6.59
N THR A 114 -12.54 5.39 -7.43
CA THR A 114 -11.82 6.60 -7.83
C THR A 114 -11.59 7.52 -6.64
N VAL A 115 -12.62 7.76 -5.81
CA VAL A 115 -12.50 8.58 -4.59
C VAL A 115 -11.50 7.97 -3.61
N VAL A 116 -11.60 6.66 -3.35
CA VAL A 116 -10.67 5.93 -2.48
C VAL A 116 -9.24 6.00 -3.02
N GLY A 117 -9.06 5.86 -4.34
CA GLY A 117 -7.76 5.98 -5.02
C GLY A 117 -7.15 7.38 -4.89
N ILE A 118 -7.94 8.44 -5.04
CA ILE A 118 -7.48 9.82 -4.87
C ILE A 118 -7.04 10.06 -3.42
N ILE A 119 -7.85 9.66 -2.43
CA ILE A 119 -7.53 9.82 -1.01
C ILE A 119 -6.21 9.09 -0.69
N SER A 120 -6.08 7.87 -1.18
CA SER A 120 -4.88 7.05 -0.99
C SER A 120 -3.62 7.67 -1.61
N LEU A 121 -3.74 8.20 -2.82
CA LEU A 121 -2.63 8.84 -3.53
C LEU A 121 -2.20 10.13 -2.82
N VAL A 122 -3.16 10.96 -2.38
CA VAL A 122 -2.87 12.17 -1.60
C VAL A 122 -2.16 11.82 -0.29
N GLN A 123 -2.63 10.79 0.42
CA GLN A 123 -1.98 10.32 1.63
C GLN A 123 -0.54 9.85 1.38
N THR A 124 -0.31 9.11 0.29
CA THR A 124 1.03 8.62 -0.07
C THR A 124 1.96 9.76 -0.44
N ILE A 125 1.49 10.76 -1.19
CA ILE A 125 2.25 11.98 -1.50
C ILE A 125 2.59 12.75 -0.22
N LEU A 126 1.66 12.85 0.73
CA LEU A 126 1.90 13.50 2.03
C LEU A 126 3.01 12.79 2.81
N ILE A 127 2.96 11.45 2.90
CA ILE A 127 3.98 10.65 3.58
C ILE A 127 5.33 10.78 2.86
N PHE A 128 5.34 10.77 1.54
CA PHE A 128 6.53 10.99 0.72
C PHE A 128 7.16 12.37 0.99
N TYR A 129 6.33 13.42 0.98
CA TYR A 129 6.77 14.79 1.23
C TYR A 129 7.39 14.96 2.63
N ILE A 130 6.80 14.36 3.65
CA ILE A 130 7.34 14.35 5.02
C ILE A 130 8.64 13.53 5.09
N SER A 131 8.71 12.41 4.37
CA SER A 131 9.87 11.50 4.39
C SER A 131 11.07 12.00 3.58
N TYR A 132 10.89 13.09 2.83
CA TYR A 132 11.92 13.62 1.95
C TYR A 132 13.11 14.23 2.72
N LYS A 133 14.28 13.57 2.61
CA LYS A 133 15.57 13.98 3.23
C LYS A 133 16.63 14.44 2.22
N GLY A 134 16.25 14.81 1.00
CA GLY A 134 17.17 15.32 -0.03
C GLY A 134 17.30 14.42 -1.27
N ASN A 135 17.29 13.10 -1.11
CA ASN A 135 17.32 12.17 -2.25
C ASN A 135 15.93 11.64 -2.63
N ILE A 136 15.37 12.14 -3.74
CA ILE A 136 14.04 11.72 -4.25
C ILE A 136 14.07 10.38 -4.98
N LEU A 137 15.20 10.01 -5.59
CA LEU A 137 15.23 8.95 -6.60
C LEU A 137 14.96 7.54 -6.00
N PRO A 138 15.61 7.13 -4.89
CA PRO A 138 15.30 5.85 -4.26
C PRO A 138 13.89 5.79 -3.66
N LEU A 139 13.36 6.96 -3.26
CA LEU A 139 12.02 7.06 -2.69
C LEU A 139 10.95 6.89 -3.80
N LEU A 140 11.18 7.48 -4.97
CA LEU A 140 10.29 7.39 -6.13
C LEU A 140 10.37 6.03 -6.84
N LEU A 141 11.55 5.41 -6.87
CA LEU A 141 11.74 4.03 -7.38
C LEU A 141 11.44 2.94 -6.34
N SER A 142 10.82 3.29 -5.21
CA SER A 142 10.38 2.29 -4.25
C SER A 142 9.23 1.46 -4.85
N MET A 143 9.29 0.13 -4.69
CA MET A 143 8.18 -0.76 -5.10
C MET A 143 6.84 -0.34 -4.45
N GLN A 144 6.95 0.21 -3.23
CA GLN A 144 5.98 1.04 -2.52
C GLN A 144 5.20 1.99 -3.45
N PHE A 145 5.92 3.01 -3.89
CA PHE A 145 5.38 4.12 -4.65
C PHE A 145 4.93 3.73 -6.06
N ILE A 146 5.66 2.81 -6.72
CA ILE A 146 5.30 2.35 -8.07
C ILE A 146 3.95 1.63 -8.06
N LEU A 147 3.72 0.74 -7.08
CA LEU A 147 2.43 0.07 -6.93
C LEU A 147 1.29 1.06 -6.64
N GLU A 148 1.53 2.09 -5.84
CA GLU A 148 0.54 3.16 -5.59
C GLU A 148 0.16 3.88 -6.89
N LEU A 149 1.18 4.24 -7.67
CA LEU A 149 1.03 4.93 -8.93
C LEU A 149 0.22 4.08 -9.92
N LEU A 150 0.58 2.80 -10.03
CA LEU A 150 -0.04 1.83 -10.91
C LEU A 150 -1.52 1.62 -10.58
N THR A 151 -1.90 1.60 -9.29
CA THR A 151 -3.29 1.34 -8.90
C THR A 151 -4.15 2.59 -8.79
N SER A 152 -3.56 3.79 -8.68
CA SER A 152 -4.30 5.04 -8.42
C SER A 152 -4.34 6.00 -9.61
N ILE A 153 -3.26 6.12 -10.40
CA ILE A 153 -3.24 7.03 -11.56
C ILE A 153 -4.27 6.64 -12.62
N PRO A 154 -4.44 5.35 -13.00
CA PRO A 154 -5.42 4.98 -14.00
C PRO A 154 -6.83 5.49 -13.64
N PHE A 155 -7.24 5.40 -12.37
CA PHE A 155 -8.53 5.97 -11.92
C PHE A 155 -8.65 7.47 -12.18
N ILE A 156 -7.60 8.23 -11.88
CA ILE A 156 -7.60 9.68 -12.13
C ILE A 156 -7.73 9.95 -13.64
N VAL A 157 -7.03 9.21 -14.48
CA VAL A 157 -7.12 9.34 -15.94
C VAL A 157 -8.52 9.00 -16.47
N THR A 158 -9.19 7.99 -15.90
CA THR A 158 -10.57 7.62 -16.30
C THR A 158 -11.62 8.71 -16.04
N ILE A 159 -11.32 9.73 -15.23
CA ILE A 159 -12.19 10.90 -15.05
C ILE A 159 -12.24 11.71 -16.34
N PHE A 160 -11.09 11.91 -16.98
CA PHE A 160 -10.94 12.72 -18.18
C PHE A 160 -11.30 11.96 -19.46
N VAL A 161 -11.21 10.63 -19.43
CA VAL A 161 -11.49 9.76 -20.59
C VAL A 161 -12.63 8.79 -20.26
N PRO A 162 -13.90 9.16 -20.54
CA PRO A 162 -15.07 8.33 -20.25
C PRO A 162 -15.01 6.87 -20.74
N PRO A 163 -14.52 6.54 -21.96
CA PRO A 163 -14.48 5.14 -22.38
C PRO A 163 -13.51 4.30 -21.56
N TRP A 164 -12.53 4.90 -20.86
CA TRP A 164 -11.55 4.14 -20.09
C TRP A 164 -12.04 3.71 -18.70
N ARG A 165 -13.25 4.11 -18.30
CA ARG A 165 -13.85 3.73 -17.00
C ARG A 165 -14.01 2.22 -16.84
N GLU A 166 -14.12 1.50 -17.95
CA GLU A 166 -14.27 0.04 -18.03
C GLU A 166 -12.93 -0.69 -18.17
N VAL A 167 -11.80 0.03 -18.21
CA VAL A 167 -10.48 -0.60 -18.22
C VAL A 167 -10.22 -1.26 -16.88
N PHE A 168 -9.71 -2.48 -16.93
CA PHE A 168 -9.29 -3.22 -15.76
C PHE A 168 -8.12 -2.52 -15.06
N ILE A 169 -8.26 -2.33 -13.74
CA ILE A 169 -7.21 -1.79 -12.88
C ILE A 169 -6.96 -2.83 -11.79
N PRO A 170 -5.72 -3.32 -11.58
CA PRO A 170 -5.40 -4.38 -10.63
C PRO A 170 -5.36 -3.87 -9.17
N VAL A 171 -6.49 -3.32 -8.69
CA VAL A 171 -6.61 -2.70 -7.36
C VAL A 171 -6.32 -3.69 -6.23
N PHE A 172 -6.53 -4.98 -6.45
CA PHE A 172 -6.21 -6.00 -5.45
C PHE A 172 -4.73 -5.99 -5.03
N LEU A 173 -3.82 -5.45 -5.84
CA LEU A 173 -2.41 -5.26 -5.47
C LEU A 173 -2.22 -4.30 -4.29
N ASN A 174 -3.23 -3.48 -3.95
CA ASN A 174 -3.22 -2.64 -2.75
C ASN A 174 -3.13 -3.44 -1.45
N CYS A 175 -3.36 -4.76 -1.45
CA CYS A 175 -3.12 -5.57 -0.26
C CYS A 175 -1.63 -5.61 0.12
N TRP A 176 -0.71 -5.54 -0.85
CA TRP A 176 0.74 -5.48 -0.59
C TRP A 176 1.13 -4.16 0.06
N LEU A 177 0.51 -3.06 -0.39
CA LEU A 177 0.63 -1.75 0.22
C LEU A 177 0.08 -1.77 1.66
N ALA A 178 -1.07 -2.40 1.88
CA ALA A 178 -1.64 -2.59 3.21
C ALA A 178 -0.70 -3.40 4.12
N LYS A 179 -0.10 -4.50 3.63
CA LYS A 179 0.87 -5.31 4.38
C LYS A 179 2.10 -4.50 4.78
N SER A 180 2.64 -3.72 3.86
CA SER A 180 3.79 -2.86 4.16
C SER A 180 3.45 -1.81 5.21
N ALA A 181 2.32 -1.12 5.05
CA ALA A 181 1.83 -0.11 5.99
C ALA A 181 1.52 -0.73 7.37
N PHE A 182 0.99 -1.96 7.41
CA PHE A 182 0.74 -2.72 8.63
C PHE A 182 2.03 -3.09 9.35
N GLY A 183 3.06 -3.57 8.63
CA GLY A 183 4.38 -3.83 9.21
C GLY A 183 5.00 -2.57 9.81
N ALA A 184 4.93 -1.45 9.09
CA ALA A 184 5.38 -0.15 9.62
C ALA A 184 4.60 0.26 10.88
N MET A 185 3.28 0.04 10.91
CA MET A 185 2.45 0.33 12.08
C MET A 185 2.81 -0.54 13.30
N LEU A 186 3.08 -1.83 13.09
CA LEU A 186 3.49 -2.75 14.15
C LEU A 186 4.85 -2.33 14.74
N ASN A 187 5.80 -1.93 13.90
CA ASN A 187 7.11 -1.47 14.34
C ASN A 187 7.00 -0.22 15.24
N ASP A 188 6.11 0.73 14.90
CA ASP A 188 5.85 1.91 15.72
C ASP A 188 5.21 1.55 17.07
N LYS A 189 4.25 0.62 17.09
CA LYS A 189 3.60 0.14 18.33
C LYS A 189 4.61 -0.51 19.29
N ASN A 190 5.61 -1.18 18.75
CA ASN A 190 6.66 -1.81 19.55
C ASN A 190 7.67 -0.82 20.10
N ARG A 191 8.04 0.19 19.31
CA ARG A 191 8.86 1.30 19.82
C ARG A 191 8.17 2.05 20.97
N ALA A 192 6.86 2.20 20.87
CA ALA A 192 6.00 2.86 21.85
C ALA A 192 5.82 2.08 23.16
N THR A 193 5.69 0.76 23.04
CA THR A 193 5.32 -0.12 24.14
C THR A 193 6.59 -0.80 24.63
N GLN A 194 7.36 -0.13 25.48
CA GLN A 194 8.56 -0.70 26.13
C GLN A 194 8.28 -2.00 26.94
N LYS A 195 7.02 -2.43 27.05
CA LYS A 195 6.58 -3.69 27.69
C LYS A 195 6.14 -4.73 26.64
N GLN A 196 7.02 -5.71 26.43
CA GLN A 196 6.65 -7.13 26.34
C GLN A 196 5.64 -7.57 25.26
N GLN A 197 5.83 -7.16 24.01
CA GLN A 197 5.49 -8.03 22.88
C GLN A 197 6.79 -8.62 22.34
N SER A 198 6.94 -9.95 22.41
CA SER A 198 8.14 -10.62 21.90
C SER A 198 8.30 -10.32 20.41
N ALA A 199 9.53 -10.13 19.95
CA ALA A 199 9.85 -10.00 18.52
C ALA A 199 9.24 -11.17 17.71
N LEU A 200 9.15 -12.35 18.32
CA LEU A 200 8.49 -13.53 17.80
C LEU A 200 6.99 -13.33 17.54
N SER A 201 6.25 -12.69 18.47
CA SER A 201 4.82 -12.43 18.27
C SER A 201 4.57 -11.48 17.10
N GLN A 202 5.43 -10.49 16.89
CA GLN A 202 5.34 -9.62 15.71
C GLN A 202 5.62 -10.36 14.42
N GLN A 203 6.62 -11.23 14.42
CA GLN A 203 6.96 -12.02 13.24
C GLN A 203 5.78 -12.87 12.80
N ILE A 204 5.05 -13.46 13.74
CA ILE A 204 3.82 -14.21 13.45
C ILE A 204 2.77 -13.31 12.76
N TYR A 205 2.55 -12.08 13.24
CA TYR A 205 1.59 -11.17 12.60
C TYR A 205 2.01 -10.75 11.19
N ILE A 206 3.30 -10.52 10.96
CA ILE A 206 3.84 -10.15 9.64
C ILE A 206 3.74 -11.33 8.66
N LEU A 207 4.08 -12.54 9.11
CA LEU A 207 3.96 -13.77 8.34
C LEU A 207 2.48 -14.06 8.00
N LEU A 208 1.57 -13.89 8.96
CA LEU A 208 0.15 -14.04 8.73
C LEU A 208 -0.37 -13.03 7.70
N ALA A 209 0.02 -11.75 7.84
CA ALA A 209 -0.35 -10.71 6.88
C ALA A 209 0.21 -11.02 5.47
N MET A 210 1.42 -11.57 5.40
CA MET A 210 2.06 -12.00 4.16
C MET A 210 1.30 -13.15 3.50
N LEU A 211 0.97 -14.20 4.26
CA LEU A 211 0.18 -15.35 3.78
C LEU A 211 -1.19 -14.89 3.26
N LEU A 212 -1.90 -14.05 4.01
CA LEU A 212 -3.19 -13.52 3.60
C LEU A 212 -3.09 -12.69 2.31
N CYS A 213 -2.02 -11.89 2.14
CA CYS A 213 -1.81 -11.13 0.90
C CYS A 213 -1.52 -12.03 -0.30
N LEU A 214 -0.73 -13.09 -0.12
CA LEU A 214 -0.47 -14.08 -1.17
C LEU A 214 -1.74 -14.80 -1.58
N LEU A 215 -2.51 -15.31 -0.62
CA LEU A 215 -3.80 -15.96 -0.87
C LEU A 215 -4.73 -15.01 -1.63
N PHE A 216 -4.88 -13.78 -1.15
CA PHE A 216 -5.77 -12.79 -1.74
C PHE A 216 -5.38 -12.42 -3.19
N THR A 217 -4.10 -12.13 -3.43
CA THR A 217 -3.61 -11.77 -4.78
C THR A 217 -3.67 -12.93 -5.76
N SER A 218 -3.37 -14.15 -5.32
CA SER A 218 -3.55 -15.35 -6.14
C SER A 218 -5.00 -15.57 -6.52
N THR A 219 -5.92 -15.45 -5.55
CA THR A 219 -7.37 -15.64 -5.79
C THR A 219 -7.89 -14.61 -6.78
N CYS A 220 -7.58 -13.33 -6.57
CA CYS A 220 -8.02 -12.26 -7.46
C CYS A 220 -7.38 -12.35 -8.85
N GLY A 221 -6.10 -12.71 -8.93
CA GLY A 221 -5.36 -12.83 -10.18
C GLY A 221 -5.86 -13.98 -11.05
N ILE A 222 -6.07 -15.16 -10.47
CA ILE A 222 -6.63 -16.31 -11.20
C ILE A 222 -8.05 -16.02 -11.64
N GLN A 223 -8.90 -15.52 -10.72
CA GLN A 223 -10.28 -15.16 -11.05
C GLN A 223 -10.35 -14.23 -12.26
N HIS A 224 -9.48 -13.22 -12.31
CA HIS A 224 -9.44 -12.25 -13.40
C HIS A 224 -8.87 -12.83 -14.70
N LEU A 225 -7.72 -13.51 -14.65
CA LEU A 225 -7.08 -14.10 -15.85
C LEU A 225 -7.95 -15.18 -16.49
N GLN A 226 -8.69 -15.91 -15.67
CA GLN A 226 -9.55 -17.00 -16.08
C GLN A 226 -10.86 -16.53 -16.73
N ARG A 227 -11.14 -15.21 -16.75
CA ARG A 227 -12.20 -14.62 -17.59
C ARG A 227 -11.97 -14.87 -19.08
N ALA A 228 -10.70 -14.88 -19.51
CA ALA A 228 -10.32 -15.18 -20.88
C ALA A 228 -10.31 -16.69 -21.20
N GLY A 229 -10.55 -17.53 -20.19
CA GLY A 229 -10.61 -18.99 -20.33
C GLY A 229 -11.89 -19.48 -20.98
N ASN A 230 -12.05 -20.80 -21.04
CA ASN A 230 -13.32 -21.42 -21.42
C ASN A 230 -14.26 -21.58 -20.23
N ARG A 231 -13.69 -21.66 -19.01
CA ARG A 231 -14.45 -21.73 -17.77
C ARG A 231 -14.16 -20.51 -16.91
N THR A 232 -15.16 -19.68 -16.65
CA THR A 232 -15.06 -18.58 -15.69
C THR A 232 -15.13 -19.12 -14.27
N LEU A 233 -14.19 -18.73 -13.40
CA LEU A 233 -14.19 -19.15 -12.00
C LEU A 233 -14.74 -18.02 -11.12
N PRO A 234 -15.75 -18.29 -10.26
CA PRO A 234 -16.17 -17.32 -9.26
C PRO A 234 -15.13 -17.22 -8.13
N LEU A 235 -15.20 -16.12 -7.36
CA LEU A 235 -14.21 -15.79 -6.32
C LEU A 235 -13.99 -16.93 -5.31
N HIS A 236 -15.07 -17.61 -4.89
CA HIS A 236 -15.01 -18.69 -3.92
C HIS A 236 -14.29 -19.94 -4.46
N THR A 237 -14.53 -20.30 -5.72
CA THR A 237 -13.85 -21.42 -6.38
C THR A 237 -12.38 -21.10 -6.61
N SER A 238 -12.05 -19.87 -6.97
CA SER A 238 -10.66 -19.41 -7.06
C SER A 238 -9.95 -19.43 -5.70
N LEU A 239 -10.65 -19.10 -4.61
CA LEU A 239 -10.10 -19.18 -3.26
C LEU A 239 -9.81 -20.63 -2.86
N TYR A 240 -10.75 -21.54 -3.11
CA TYR A 240 -10.56 -22.97 -2.90
C TYR A 240 -9.34 -23.49 -3.68
N PHE A 241 -9.26 -23.20 -4.98
CA PHE A 241 -8.14 -23.60 -5.82
C PHE A 241 -6.79 -23.12 -5.26
N VAL A 242 -6.71 -21.84 -4.87
CA VAL A 242 -5.47 -21.26 -4.33
C VAL A 242 -5.09 -21.89 -2.99
N ILE A 243 -6.04 -22.13 -2.09
CA ILE A 243 -5.77 -22.79 -0.80
C ILE A 243 -5.25 -24.20 -1.02
N VAL A 244 -5.89 -24.98 -1.90
CA VAL A 244 -5.47 -26.36 -2.25
C VAL A 244 -4.09 -26.38 -2.93
N THR A 245 -3.79 -25.38 -3.74
CA THR A 245 -2.50 -25.25 -4.44
C THR A 245 -1.39 -24.87 -3.46
N PHE A 246 -1.60 -23.85 -2.62
CA PHE A 246 -0.59 -23.38 -1.66
C PHE A 246 -0.37 -24.33 -0.49
N SER A 247 -1.37 -25.14 -0.13
CA SER A 247 -1.21 -26.24 0.81
C SER A 247 -0.51 -27.46 0.21
N THR A 248 -0.18 -27.43 -1.09
CA THR A 248 0.45 -28.52 -1.86
C THR A 248 -0.40 -29.80 -1.95
N VAL A 249 -1.71 -29.71 -1.67
CA VAL A 249 -2.63 -30.85 -1.76
C VAL A 249 -2.93 -31.22 -3.21
N GLY A 250 -3.26 -30.22 -4.04
CA GLY A 250 -3.37 -30.39 -5.50
C GLY A 250 -4.38 -31.46 -5.97
N TYR A 251 -5.65 -31.37 -5.57
CA TYR A 251 -6.69 -32.34 -5.96
C TYR A 251 -6.87 -32.50 -7.48
N GLY A 252 -6.59 -31.45 -8.26
CA GLY A 252 -6.70 -31.47 -9.73
C GLY A 252 -8.14 -31.42 -10.27
N ASP A 253 -9.12 -31.13 -9.41
CA ASP A 253 -10.53 -30.95 -9.76
C ASP A 253 -10.79 -29.61 -10.49
N ILE A 254 -10.08 -28.56 -10.07
CA ILE A 254 -10.08 -27.24 -10.70
C ILE A 254 -8.67 -26.96 -11.20
N TYR A 255 -8.55 -26.46 -12.44
CA TYR A 255 -7.28 -26.11 -13.04
C TYR A 255 -7.44 -24.93 -14.01
N PRO A 256 -6.40 -24.07 -14.13
CA PRO A 256 -6.36 -23.00 -15.13
C PRO A 256 -6.27 -23.58 -16.55
N ASP A 257 -7.21 -23.19 -17.42
CA ASP A 257 -7.22 -23.62 -18.84
C ASP A 257 -6.51 -22.63 -19.77
N TYR A 258 -6.33 -21.37 -19.33
CA TYR A 258 -5.73 -20.31 -20.14
C TYR A 258 -4.24 -20.15 -19.85
N TRP A 259 -3.42 -20.01 -20.89
CA TRP A 259 -1.95 -19.98 -20.76
C TRP A 259 -1.42 -18.89 -19.81
N MET A 260 -2.03 -17.69 -19.80
CA MET A 260 -1.63 -16.63 -18.87
C MET A 260 -1.94 -17.00 -17.42
N SER A 261 -3.08 -17.66 -17.18
CA SER A 261 -3.46 -18.11 -15.85
C SER A 261 -2.55 -19.23 -15.34
N GLN A 262 -2.12 -20.15 -16.21
CA GLN A 262 -1.13 -21.18 -15.88
C GLN A 262 0.22 -20.57 -15.49
N LEU A 263 0.73 -19.65 -16.30
CA LEU A 263 1.98 -18.93 -16.01
C LEU A 263 1.88 -18.16 -14.69
N PHE A 264 0.76 -17.49 -14.44
CA PHE A 264 0.52 -16.75 -13.20
C PHE A 264 0.54 -17.66 -11.97
N VAL A 265 -0.09 -18.84 -12.02
CA VAL A 265 -0.08 -19.80 -10.90
C VAL A 265 1.34 -20.27 -10.60
N ILE A 266 2.13 -20.63 -11.63
CA ILE A 266 3.53 -21.05 -11.47
C ILE A 266 4.33 -19.92 -10.79
N LEU A 267 4.19 -18.69 -11.28
CA LEU A 267 4.87 -17.53 -10.71
C LEU A 267 4.46 -17.26 -9.25
N MET A 268 3.18 -17.37 -8.91
CA MET A 268 2.70 -17.19 -7.53
C MET A 268 3.20 -18.29 -6.58
N ILE A 269 3.34 -19.53 -7.05
CA ILE A 269 3.96 -20.61 -6.27
C ILE A 269 5.44 -20.29 -6.01
N CYS A 270 6.20 -19.84 -7.02
CA CYS A 270 7.59 -19.43 -6.85
C CYS A 270 7.72 -18.28 -5.83
N ILE A 271 6.84 -17.27 -5.90
CA ILE A 271 6.82 -16.16 -4.93
C ILE A 271 6.48 -16.65 -3.53
N ALA A 272 5.47 -17.52 -3.38
CA ALA A 272 5.09 -18.07 -2.08
C ALA A 272 6.26 -18.85 -1.44
N ILE A 273 6.90 -19.73 -2.20
CA ILE A 273 8.06 -20.50 -1.73
C ILE A 273 9.28 -19.59 -1.47
N GLY A 274 9.46 -18.50 -2.22
CA GLY A 274 10.58 -17.57 -1.98
C GLY A 274 10.38 -16.66 -0.76
N THR A 275 9.15 -16.29 -0.45
CA THR A 275 8.82 -15.31 0.59
C THR A 275 8.49 -15.92 1.95
N LEU A 276 8.05 -17.18 2.01
CA LEU A 276 7.79 -17.90 3.26
C LEU A 276 9.05 -18.27 4.08
N PRO A 277 10.18 -18.72 3.50
CA PRO A 277 11.37 -19.11 4.26
C PRO A 277 12.32 -17.93 4.57
N THR A 278 12.16 -16.79 3.90
CA THR A 278 13.03 -15.61 4.06
C THR A 278 12.61 -14.68 5.20
N GLN A 279 11.53 -15.00 5.90
CA GLN A 279 10.97 -14.25 7.02
C GLN A 279 10.86 -15.18 8.23
#